data_AF-A0A965BSE2-F1
#
_entry.id   AF-A0A965BSE2-F1
#
_cell.length_a   1.000
_cell.length_b   1.000
_cell.length_c   1.000
_cell.angle_alpha   90.00
_cell.angle_beta   90.00
_cell.angle_gamma   90.00
#
_symmetry.space_group_name_H-M   'P 1'
#
loop_
_entity.id
_entity.type
_entity.pdbx_description
1 polymer ?
#
loop_
_entity_poly.entity_id
_entity_poly.type
_entity_poly.pdbx_seq_one_letter_code
_entity_poly.pdbx_strand_id
1 'polypeptide(L)'
;MNQRLNLLLALAFFLASEPLLAQSPEPPRTEHGYPDLQGTYTFRTITPLQRPAELADKATLTAEEAAEWAAYENRRQNRDLIIDSVGGAGYPPGVISYNEFWYERGNDTVSDRRMPLCNR
;
A
#
# COMPACT_ATOMS: atom_id res chain seq x y z
N MET A 1 29.98 -33.81 -32.62
CA MET A 1 30.69 -32.70 -31.96
C MET A 1 29.82 -31.44 -31.83
N ASN A 2 29.08 -31.07 -32.88
CA ASN A 2 28.39 -29.77 -32.97
C ASN A 2 27.17 -29.61 -32.04
N GLN A 3 26.44 -30.69 -31.71
CA GLN A 3 25.27 -30.60 -30.82
C GLN A 3 25.61 -30.25 -29.37
N ARG A 4 26.73 -30.76 -28.84
CA ARG A 4 27.19 -30.42 -27.47
C ARG A 4 27.66 -28.97 -27.39
N LEU A 5 28.31 -28.47 -28.44
CA LEU A 5 28.75 -27.08 -28.53
C LEU A 5 27.56 -26.12 -28.63
N ASN A 6 26.55 -26.44 -29.45
CA ASN A 6 25.34 -25.63 -29.57
C ASN A 6 24.52 -25.59 -28.26
N LEU A 7 24.47 -26.72 -27.52
CA LEU A 7 23.78 -26.78 -26.23
C LEU A 7 24.47 -25.93 -25.16
N LEU A 8 25.81 -25.91 -25.16
CA LEU A 8 26.61 -25.07 -24.26
C LEU A 8 26.46 -23.58 -24.58
N LEU A 9 26.38 -23.22 -25.87
CA LEU A 9 26.11 -21.84 -26.31
C LEU A 9 24.71 -21.37 -25.90
N ALA A 10 23.69 -22.22 -26.07
CA ALA A 10 22.32 -21.89 -25.66
C ALA A 10 22.20 -21.69 -24.13
N LEU A 11 22.89 -22.53 -23.35
CA LEU A 11 22.92 -22.42 -21.89
C LEU A 11 23.65 -21.16 -21.43
N ALA A 12 24.76 -20.78 -22.08
CA ALA A 12 25.47 -19.54 -21.79
C ALA A 12 24.65 -18.29 -22.12
N PHE A 13 23.85 -18.34 -23.20
CA PHE A 13 22.93 -17.25 -23.54
C PHE A 13 21.77 -17.11 -22.54
N PHE A 14 21.27 -18.24 -22.02
CA PHE A 14 20.20 -18.26 -21.01
C PHE A 14 20.67 -17.80 -19.63
N LEU A 15 21.94 -18.03 -19.28
CA LEU A 15 22.54 -17.55 -18.04
C LEU A 15 22.94 -16.07 -18.10
N ALA A 16 23.14 -15.52 -19.31
CA ALA A 16 23.54 -14.12 -19.50
C ALA A 16 22.37 -13.13 -19.61
N SER A 17 21.11 -13.60 -19.64
CA SER A 17 19.92 -12.75 -19.80
C SER A 17 19.40 -12.11 -18.52
N GLU A 18 19.87 -12.53 -17.34
CA GLU A 18 19.37 -12.05 -16.04
C GLU A 18 19.66 -10.56 -15.70
N PRO A 19 20.81 -9.94 -16.05
CA PRO A 19 21.08 -8.57 -15.59
C PRO A 19 20.23 -7.50 -16.29
N LEU A 20 19.52 -7.83 -17.37
CA LEU A 20 18.72 -6.86 -18.12
C LEU A 20 17.40 -6.51 -17.41
N LEU A 21 16.88 -7.41 -16.55
CA LEU A 21 15.62 -7.20 -15.80
C LEU A 21 15.82 -6.56 -14.42
N ALA A 22 17.06 -6.35 -14.00
CA ALA A 22 17.41 -5.80 -12.67
C ALA A 22 17.65 -4.28 -12.67
N GLN A 23 17.59 -3.61 -13.82
CA GLN A 23 17.77 -2.17 -13.90
C GLN A 23 16.54 -1.46 -13.32
N SER A 24 16.61 -1.06 -12.06
CA SER A 24 15.64 -0.14 -11.48
C SER A 24 15.83 1.23 -12.14
N PRO A 25 14.76 1.89 -12.63
CA PRO A 25 14.86 3.25 -13.15
C PRO A 25 15.48 4.17 -12.08
N GLU A 26 16.49 4.95 -12.45
CA GLU A 26 16.96 6.03 -11.57
C GLU A 26 15.83 7.05 -11.38
N PRO A 27 15.64 7.56 -10.16
CA PRO A 27 14.67 8.61 -9.93
C PRO A 27 15.03 9.84 -10.77
N PRO A 28 14.04 10.59 -11.28
CA PRO A 28 14.30 11.84 -11.99
C PRO A 28 15.13 12.76 -11.10
N ARG A 29 15.99 13.58 -11.72
CA ARG A 29 16.85 14.53 -11.03
C ARG A 29 16.54 15.95 -11.46
N THR A 30 16.67 16.87 -10.53
CA THR A 30 16.61 18.32 -10.76
C THR A 30 17.82 18.79 -11.59
N GLU A 31 17.78 20.03 -12.10
CA GLU A 31 18.92 20.67 -12.80
C GLU A 31 20.20 20.76 -11.96
N HIS A 32 20.08 20.64 -10.64
CA HIS A 32 21.20 20.63 -9.69
C HIS A 32 21.66 19.22 -9.29
N GLY A 33 21.10 18.17 -9.91
CA GLY A 33 21.53 16.78 -9.70
C GLY A 33 20.93 16.06 -8.48
N TYR A 34 20.06 16.71 -7.72
CA TYR A 34 19.31 16.10 -6.60
C TYR A 34 18.09 15.31 -7.09
N PRO A 35 17.62 14.28 -6.36
CA PRO A 35 16.36 13.60 -6.65
C PRO A 35 15.20 14.60 -6.76
N ASP A 36 14.44 14.48 -7.84
CA ASP A 36 13.24 15.25 -8.06
C ASP A 36 12.07 14.58 -7.35
N LEU A 37 11.58 15.25 -6.30
CA LEU A 37 10.45 14.82 -5.47
C LEU A 37 9.17 15.60 -5.85
N GLN A 38 9.08 16.11 -7.07
CA GLN A 38 7.84 16.69 -7.57
C GLN A 38 6.85 15.59 -7.94
N GLY A 39 5.56 15.85 -7.72
CA GLY A 39 4.49 14.92 -8.04
C GLY A 39 3.21 15.20 -7.26
N THR A 40 2.22 14.34 -7.47
CA THR A 40 0.97 14.36 -6.71
C THR A 40 1.09 13.37 -5.56
N TYR A 41 0.99 13.89 -4.34
CA TYR A 41 0.94 13.09 -3.13
C TYR A 41 -0.50 12.95 -2.66
N THR A 42 -0.90 11.76 -2.27
CA THR A 42 -2.21 11.49 -1.69
C THR A 42 -2.07 10.70 -0.39
N PHE A 43 -2.95 10.98 0.56
CA PHE A 43 -3.09 10.24 1.81
C PHE A 43 -4.27 9.27 1.77
N ARG A 44 -4.86 9.06 0.59
CA ARG A 44 -6.10 8.30 0.38
C ARG A 44 -5.87 6.79 0.51
N THR A 45 -5.57 6.33 1.72
CA THR A 45 -5.48 4.90 2.07
C THR A 45 -6.08 4.65 3.44
N ILE A 46 -6.75 3.51 3.57
CA ILE A 46 -7.34 3.06 4.83
C ILE A 46 -6.33 2.37 5.76
N THR A 47 -5.12 2.11 5.25
CA THR A 47 -4.03 1.52 6.03
C THR A 47 -3.57 2.52 7.11
N PRO A 48 -3.67 2.18 8.41
CA PRO A 48 -3.27 3.08 9.48
C PRO A 48 -1.73 3.22 9.52
N LEU A 49 -1.25 4.37 9.98
CA LEU A 49 0.19 4.62 10.17
C LEU A 49 0.81 3.74 11.26
N GLN A 50 0.03 3.38 12.27
CA GLN A 50 0.41 2.47 13.35
C GLN A 50 -0.31 1.15 13.15
N ARG A 51 0.45 0.05 13.05
CA ARG A 51 -0.11 -1.29 12.98
C ARG A 51 -1.00 -1.56 14.21
N PRO A 52 -2.27 -1.95 14.01
CA PRO A 52 -3.15 -2.36 15.09
C PRO A 52 -2.59 -3.57 15.83
N ALA A 53 -2.84 -3.68 17.13
CA ALA A 53 -2.36 -4.79 17.95
C ALA A 53 -2.85 -6.16 17.45
N GLU A 54 -4.06 -6.21 16.88
CA GLU A 54 -4.66 -7.40 16.26
C GLU A 54 -3.82 -7.95 15.09
N LEU A 55 -3.02 -7.09 14.47
CA LEU A 55 -2.16 -7.41 13.34
C LEU A 55 -0.68 -7.36 13.71
N ALA A 56 -0.31 -7.30 15.00
CA ALA A 56 1.07 -7.12 15.45
C ALA A 56 2.08 -8.04 14.72
N ASP A 57 1.73 -9.31 14.59
CA ASP A 57 2.55 -10.36 13.96
C ASP A 57 2.42 -10.43 12.42
N LYS A 58 1.53 -9.62 11.83
CA LYS A 58 1.24 -9.59 10.39
C LYS A 58 1.72 -8.29 9.76
N ALA A 59 2.95 -8.32 9.26
CA ALA A 59 3.55 -7.17 8.57
C ALA A 59 2.95 -6.90 7.18
N THR A 60 2.45 -7.93 6.52
CA THR A 60 1.84 -7.86 5.19
C THR A 60 0.62 -8.78 5.17
N LEU A 61 -0.49 -8.29 4.63
CA LEU A 61 -1.72 -9.06 4.50
C LEU A 61 -1.77 -9.83 3.18
N THR A 62 -2.46 -10.98 3.15
CA THR A 62 -2.86 -11.59 1.87
C THR A 62 -3.85 -10.69 1.13
N ALA A 63 -4.16 -11.00 -0.13
CA ALA A 63 -5.10 -10.19 -0.90
C ALA A 63 -6.50 -10.25 -0.29
N GLU A 64 -6.89 -11.43 0.17
CA GLU A 64 -8.16 -11.70 0.84
C GLU A 64 -8.24 -10.96 2.18
N GLU A 65 -7.21 -11.10 3.02
CA GLU A 65 -7.13 -10.42 4.31
C GLU A 65 -7.16 -8.88 4.15
N ALA A 66 -6.49 -8.35 3.13
CA ALA A 66 -6.50 -6.92 2.84
C ALA A 66 -7.89 -6.43 2.43
N ALA A 67 -8.60 -7.19 1.60
CA ALA A 67 -9.97 -6.86 1.20
C ALA A 67 -10.95 -6.94 2.37
N GLU A 68 -10.84 -7.96 3.23
CA GLU A 68 -11.62 -8.09 4.45
C GLU A 68 -11.36 -6.94 5.42
N TRP A 69 -10.08 -6.60 5.63
CA TRP A 69 -9.67 -5.47 6.47
C TRP A 69 -10.21 -4.14 5.95
N ALA A 70 -10.05 -3.89 4.64
CA ALA A 70 -10.58 -2.69 4.00
C ALA A 70 -12.10 -2.61 4.17
N ALA A 71 -12.84 -3.69 3.92
CA ALA A 71 -14.29 -3.69 4.11
C ALA A 71 -14.70 -3.42 5.56
N TYR A 72 -14.01 -4.05 6.52
CA TYR A 72 -14.22 -3.83 7.95
C TYR A 72 -14.00 -2.35 8.33
N GLU A 73 -12.85 -1.79 7.97
CA GLU A 73 -12.50 -0.42 8.35
C GLU A 73 -13.33 0.62 7.58
N ASN A 74 -13.77 0.31 6.36
CA ASN A 74 -14.72 1.13 5.62
C ASN A 74 -16.03 1.27 6.37
N ARG A 75 -16.59 0.15 6.82
CA ARG A 75 -17.83 0.13 7.59
C ARG A 75 -17.66 0.78 8.96
N ARG A 76 -16.54 0.51 9.67
CA ARG A 76 -16.29 1.03 11.01
C ARG A 76 -16.26 2.55 11.08
N GLN A 77 -15.71 3.18 10.04
CA GLN A 77 -15.53 4.64 9.99
C GLN A 77 -16.60 5.35 9.16
N ASN A 78 -17.52 4.61 8.52
CA ASN A 78 -18.56 5.20 7.69
C ASN A 78 -19.50 6.07 8.55
N ARG A 79 -19.41 7.38 8.34
CA ARG A 79 -20.15 8.36 9.14
C ARG A 79 -21.64 8.43 8.85
N ASP A 80 -22.07 7.94 7.68
CA ASP A 80 -23.50 7.84 7.36
C ASP A 80 -24.20 6.76 8.22
N LEU A 81 -23.43 5.89 8.90
CA LEU A 81 -23.94 4.86 9.81
C LEU A 81 -23.93 5.28 11.28
N ILE A 82 -23.41 6.48 11.60
CA ILE A 82 -23.30 6.96 12.99
C ILE A 82 -24.67 7.40 13.50
N ILE A 83 -24.94 7.12 14.78
CA ILE A 83 -26.06 7.67 15.51
C ILE A 83 -25.51 8.81 16.38
N ASP A 84 -25.88 10.05 16.10
CA ASP A 84 -25.32 11.24 16.76
C ASP A 84 -25.36 11.15 18.29
N SER A 85 -26.44 10.60 18.86
CA SER A 85 -26.60 10.46 20.32
C SER A 85 -25.69 9.41 20.96
N VAL A 86 -25.12 8.49 20.18
CA VAL A 86 -24.19 7.44 20.63
C VAL A 86 -22.74 7.79 20.29
N GLY A 87 -22.53 8.58 19.22
CA GLY A 87 -21.21 8.82 18.63
C GLY A 87 -20.75 7.67 17.73
N GLY A 88 -19.50 7.76 17.25
CA GLY A 88 -18.93 6.79 16.30
C GLY A 88 -17.81 7.41 15.44
N ALA A 89 -16.99 6.57 14.79
CA ALA A 89 -15.86 7.01 13.96
C ALA A 89 -14.97 8.12 14.58
N GLY A 90 -14.76 8.06 15.91
CA GLY A 90 -13.99 9.05 16.67
C GLY A 90 -14.77 10.26 17.19
N TYR A 91 -16.08 10.35 16.96
CA TYR A 91 -16.95 11.42 17.48
C TYR A 91 -17.58 11.03 18.81
N PRO A 92 -17.61 11.96 19.79
CA PRO A 92 -18.35 11.74 21.03
C PRO A 92 -19.87 11.86 20.81
N PRO A 93 -20.67 11.32 21.74
CA PRO A 93 -22.12 11.54 21.77
C PRO A 93 -22.51 13.02 21.66
N GLY A 94 -23.49 13.32 20.83
CA GLY A 94 -24.07 14.65 20.62
C GLY A 94 -23.37 15.49 19.54
N VAL A 95 -22.32 15.00 18.90
CA VAL A 95 -21.64 15.71 17.80
C VAL A 95 -22.07 15.14 16.46
N ILE A 96 -22.61 16.01 15.61
CA ILE A 96 -23.04 15.68 14.24
C ILE A 96 -21.81 15.69 13.33
N SER A 97 -21.52 14.55 12.70
CA SER A 97 -20.48 14.45 11.67
C SER A 97 -21.01 14.86 10.28
N TYR A 98 -20.11 15.29 9.39
CA TYR A 98 -20.45 15.37 7.96
C TYR A 98 -20.66 13.97 7.37
N ASN A 99 -21.38 13.90 6.24
CA ASN A 99 -21.53 12.67 5.47
C ASN A 99 -20.18 12.09 5.03
N GLU A 100 -20.12 10.77 4.86
CA GLU A 100 -18.88 10.04 4.54
C GLU A 100 -18.23 10.58 3.26
N PHE A 101 -19.04 10.98 2.26
CA PHE A 101 -18.57 11.53 0.99
C PHE A 101 -17.60 12.73 1.13
N TRP A 102 -17.70 13.51 2.21
CA TRP A 102 -16.80 14.64 2.45
C TRP A 102 -15.41 14.25 2.98
N TYR A 103 -15.17 12.98 3.29
CA TYR A 103 -13.92 12.50 3.86
C TYR A 103 -13.05 11.78 2.82
N GLU A 104 -11.85 12.31 2.56
CA GLU A 104 -10.91 11.74 1.57
C GLU A 104 -9.90 10.73 2.15
N ARG A 105 -10.32 9.85 3.07
CA ARG A 105 -9.39 8.88 3.70
C ARG A 105 -9.03 7.68 2.82
N GLY A 106 -9.73 7.48 1.70
CA GLY A 106 -9.60 6.31 0.84
C GLY A 106 -10.36 5.09 1.37
N ASN A 107 -10.53 4.11 0.49
CA ASN A 107 -11.29 2.89 0.75
C ASN A 107 -10.42 1.63 0.67
N ASP A 108 -9.21 1.70 0.12
CA ASP A 108 -8.34 0.55 -0.10
C ASP A 108 -7.09 0.62 0.77
N THR A 109 -6.53 -0.57 1.06
CA THR A 109 -5.19 -0.68 1.64
C THR A 109 -4.12 -0.23 0.64
N VAL A 110 -2.92 0.06 1.12
CA VAL A 110 -1.75 0.25 0.25
C VAL A 110 -1.55 -0.94 -0.71
N SER A 111 -1.05 -0.68 -1.92
CA SER A 111 -0.95 -1.68 -3.00
C SER A 111 -0.07 -2.88 -2.65
N ASP A 112 0.94 -2.66 -1.81
CA ASP A 112 1.84 -3.70 -1.30
C ASP A 112 1.27 -4.46 -0.09
N ARG A 113 0.08 -4.07 0.40
CA ARG A 113 -0.66 -4.64 1.53
C ARG A 113 0.15 -4.67 2.84
N ARG A 114 1.14 -3.80 2.96
CA ARG A 114 1.96 -3.70 4.17
C ARG A 114 1.22 -2.93 5.25
N MET A 115 1.38 -3.38 6.48
CA MET A 115 0.92 -2.68 7.67
C MET A 115 2.13 -2.04 8.37
N PRO A 116 2.25 -0.71 8.39
CA PRO A 116 3.45 -0.02 8.89
C PRO A 116 3.63 -0.19 10.40
N LEU A 117 4.88 -0.41 10.84
CA LEU A 117 5.27 -0.34 12.25
C LEU A 117 5.73 1.08 12.57
N CYS A 118 4.91 1.81 13.31
CA CYS A 118 5.35 3.01 14.00
C CYS A 118 5.30 2.66 15.50
N ASN A 119 6.41 2.16 16.05
CA ASN A 119 6.54 2.02 17.50
C ASN A 119 6.58 3.42 18.13
N ARG A 120 5.81 3.61 19.20
CA ARG A 120 5.88 4.82 20.02
C ARG A 120 7.17 4.84 20.83
#